data_AF-A0A368FJW8-F1
#
_entry.id   AF-A0A368FJW8-F1
#
_cell.length_a   1.000
_cell.length_b   1.000
_cell.length_c   1.000
_cell.angle_alpha   90.00
_cell.angle_beta   90.00
_cell.angle_gamma   90.00
#
_symmetry.space_group_name_H-M   'P 1'
#
loop_
_entity.id
_entity.type
_entity.pdbx_description
1 polymer ?
#
loop_
_entity_poly.entity_id
_entity_poly.type
_entity_poly.pdbx_seq_one_letter_code
_entity_poly.pdbx_strand_id
1 'polypeptide(L)'
;MREKHNLKIFIPSTIGAFGPTTPRDNTPDLTIQCPTTIYGVSKVYAERLGEYYHHRFGVDFRSLRFPGIISATKPGGGTTDYAIQIFYDALEKGRHTCYLRPDT
;
A
#
# COMPACT_ATOMS: atom_id res chain seq x y z
N MET A 1 -5.18 -20.03 24.71
CA MET A 1 -4.38 -20.71 23.67
C MET A 1 -2.99 -20.09 23.70
N ARG A 2 -1.97 -20.84 24.14
CA ARG A 2 -0.58 -20.35 24.21
C ARG A 2 -0.04 -20.13 22.80
N GLU A 3 0.70 -19.05 22.59
CA GLU A 3 1.44 -18.73 21.38
C GLU A 3 2.30 -19.92 20.97
N LYS A 4 2.00 -20.54 19.83
CA LYS A 4 2.70 -21.75 19.41
C LYS A 4 4.19 -21.49 19.17
N HIS A 5 4.55 -20.31 18.62
CA HIS A 5 5.88 -20.02 18.09
C HIS A 5 6.45 -18.62 18.45
N ASN A 6 5.75 -17.79 19.25
CA ASN A 6 6.18 -16.43 19.68
C ASN A 6 6.86 -15.60 18.56
N LEU A 7 6.18 -15.46 17.43
CA LEU A 7 6.71 -14.78 16.24
C LEU A 7 6.34 -13.29 16.25
N LYS A 8 7.28 -12.46 15.80
CA LYS A 8 7.02 -11.06 15.44
C LYS A 8 6.57 -10.99 13.99
N ILE A 9 5.46 -10.31 13.73
CA ILE A 9 4.82 -10.31 12.41
C ILE A 9 4.83 -8.89 11.85
N PHE A 10 5.36 -8.76 10.63
CA PHE A 10 5.25 -7.53 9.85
C PHE A 10 4.42 -7.80 8.59
N ILE A 11 3.30 -7.09 8.43
CA ILE A 11 2.51 -7.14 7.21
C ILE A 11 2.43 -5.72 6.63
N PRO A 12 2.97 -5.47 5.43
CA PRO A 12 2.89 -4.16 4.82
C PRO A 12 1.46 -3.87 4.36
N SER A 13 1.02 -2.65 4.62
CA SER A 13 -0.17 -2.06 4.03
C SER A 13 0.21 -1.12 2.88
N THR A 14 -0.71 -0.28 2.42
CA THR A 14 -0.53 0.59 1.24
C THR A 14 -1.39 1.84 1.35
N ILE A 15 -0.99 2.91 0.67
CA ILE A 15 -1.85 4.08 0.41
C ILE A 15 -3.19 3.71 -0.27
N GLY A 16 -3.24 2.58 -0.99
CA GLY A 16 -4.49 2.06 -1.56
C GLY A 16 -5.51 1.56 -0.52
N ALA A 17 -5.15 1.51 0.77
CA ALA A 17 -6.10 1.26 1.87
C ALA A 17 -7.01 2.47 2.17
N PHE A 18 -6.74 3.63 1.56
CA PHE A 18 -7.58 4.82 1.63
C PHE A 18 -8.58 4.88 0.47
N GLY A 19 -9.59 5.73 0.61
CA GLY A 19 -10.63 5.91 -0.40
C GLY A 19 -11.01 7.37 -0.62
N PRO A 20 -12.01 7.64 -1.48
CA PRO A 20 -12.41 9.00 -1.83
C PRO A 20 -12.89 9.86 -0.65
N THR A 21 -13.38 9.21 0.41
CA THR A 21 -13.86 9.87 1.63
C THR A 21 -12.73 10.19 2.63
N THR A 22 -11.51 9.70 2.39
CA THR A 22 -10.35 9.96 3.23
C THR A 22 -9.75 11.35 2.89
N PRO A 23 -9.33 12.16 3.88
CA PRO A 23 -8.56 13.38 3.63
C PRO A 23 -7.31 13.08 2.78
N ARG A 24 -7.14 13.78 1.65
CA ARG A 24 -6.05 13.51 0.69
C ARG A 24 -4.74 14.23 1.04
N ASP A 25 -4.85 15.45 1.56
CA ASP A 25 -3.68 16.24 1.92
C ASP A 25 -3.29 15.96 3.36
N ASN A 26 -2.02 15.57 3.57
CA ASN A 26 -1.50 15.17 4.87
C ASN A 26 -2.42 14.15 5.58
N THR A 27 -2.78 13.08 4.87
CA THR A 27 -3.68 12.04 5.37
C THR A 27 -3.22 11.54 6.75
N PRO A 28 -4.04 11.70 7.81
CA PRO A 28 -3.69 11.25 9.15
C PRO A 28 -3.57 9.72 9.23
N ASP A 29 -2.78 9.21 10.18
CA ASP A 29 -2.68 7.77 10.44
C ASP A 29 -4.02 7.15 10.85
N LEU A 30 -4.80 7.86 11.68
CA LEU A 30 -6.15 7.48 12.11
C LEU A 30 -7.18 8.33 11.39
N THR A 31 -7.87 7.72 10.43
CA THR A 31 -8.86 8.40 9.60
C THR A 31 -9.82 7.38 8.97
N ILE A 32 -10.83 7.85 8.25
CA ILE A 32 -11.79 7.02 7.53
C ILE A 32 -11.05 6.21 6.45
N GLN A 33 -11.22 4.90 6.43
CA GLN A 33 -10.68 3.99 5.41
C GLN A 33 -11.84 3.31 4.66
N CYS A 34 -12.25 3.89 3.53
CA CYS A 34 -13.28 3.33 2.64
C CYS A 34 -12.74 3.12 1.22
N PRO A 35 -11.76 2.22 1.02
CA PRO A 35 -11.16 1.99 -0.29
C PRO A 35 -12.18 1.41 -1.28
N THR A 36 -12.05 1.77 -2.55
CA THR A 36 -12.95 1.32 -3.64
C THR A 36 -12.37 0.14 -4.44
N THR A 37 -11.23 -0.41 -4.02
CA THR A 37 -10.56 -1.53 -4.70
C THR A 37 -10.50 -2.74 -3.78
N ILE A 38 -10.60 -3.96 -4.35
CA ILE A 38 -10.47 -5.20 -3.58
C ILE A 38 -9.10 -5.30 -2.89
N TYR A 39 -8.05 -4.82 -3.55
CA TYR A 39 -6.71 -4.72 -2.98
C TYR A 39 -6.72 -3.86 -1.72
N GLY A 40 -7.26 -2.65 -1.78
CA GLY A 40 -7.39 -1.75 -0.64
C GLY A 40 -8.22 -2.34 0.51
N VAL A 41 -9.38 -2.92 0.19
CA VAL A 41 -10.25 -3.58 1.18
C VAL A 41 -9.51 -4.68 1.94
N SER A 42 -8.75 -5.53 1.22
CA SER A 42 -7.97 -6.59 1.84
C SER A 42 -6.87 -6.07 2.78
N LYS A 43 -6.31 -4.88 2.49
CA LYS A 43 -5.28 -4.26 3.32
C LYS A 43 -5.85 -3.64 4.60
N VAL A 44 -7.03 -3.01 4.52
CA VAL A 44 -7.77 -2.58 5.72
C VAL A 44 -8.09 -3.78 6.60
N TYR A 45 -8.54 -4.89 6.02
CA TYR A 45 -8.77 -6.13 6.75
C TYR A 45 -7.50 -6.62 7.48
N ALA A 46 -6.35 -6.65 6.79
CA ALA A 46 -5.09 -7.08 7.39
C ALA A 46 -4.64 -6.17 8.55
N GLU A 47 -4.82 -4.85 8.43
CA GLU A 47 -4.54 -3.90 9.52
C GLU A 47 -5.40 -4.18 10.75
N ARG A 48 -6.73 -4.28 10.56
CA ARG A 48 -7.67 -4.52 11.68
C ARG A 48 -7.46 -5.89 12.33
N LEU A 49 -7.17 -6.91 11.52
CA LEU A 49 -6.88 -8.25 12.03
C LEU A 49 -5.60 -8.26 12.87
N GLY A 50 -4.54 -7.61 12.39
CA GLY A 50 -3.28 -7.50 13.12
C GLY A 50 -3.43 -6.76 14.45
N GLU A 51 -4.12 -5.62 14.44
CA GLU A 51 -4.48 -4.87 15.67
C GLU A 51 -5.28 -5.74 16.65
N TYR A 52 -6.31 -6.46 16.16
CA TYR A 52 -7.09 -7.36 16.99
C TYR A 52 -6.23 -8.47 17.61
N TYR A 53 -5.32 -9.08 16.84
CA TYR A 53 -4.43 -10.13 17.35
C TYR A 53 -3.43 -9.60 18.37
N HIS A 54 -2.93 -8.38 18.17
CA HIS A 54 -2.12 -7.70 19.16
C HIS A 54 -2.87 -7.50 20.47
N HIS A 55 -4.07 -6.89 20.43
CA HIS A 55 -4.86 -6.60 21.62
C HIS A 55 -5.39 -7.84 22.32
N ARG A 56 -5.82 -8.86 21.56
CA ARG A 56 -6.47 -10.06 22.12
C ARG A 56 -5.48 -11.13 22.58
N PHE A 57 -4.37 -11.28 21.86
CA PHE A 57 -3.45 -12.41 22.04
C PHE A 57 -2.00 -12.00 22.34
N GLY A 58 -1.67 -10.70 22.30
CA GLY A 58 -0.32 -10.21 22.62
C GLY A 58 0.70 -10.34 21.48
N VAL A 59 0.26 -10.64 20.26
CA VAL A 59 1.15 -10.78 19.09
C VAL A 59 1.88 -9.45 18.82
N ASP A 60 3.21 -9.47 18.66
CA ASP A 60 3.99 -8.31 18.18
C ASP A 60 3.74 -8.12 16.67
N PHE A 61 2.62 -7.46 16.36
CA PHE A 61 2.21 -7.10 15.02
C PHE A 61 2.64 -5.68 14.68
N ARG A 62 3.24 -5.50 13.50
CA ARG A 62 3.66 -4.21 12.98
C ARG A 62 3.22 -4.05 11.53
N SER A 63 2.83 -2.84 11.17
CA SER A 63 2.42 -2.51 9.79
C SER A 63 2.83 -1.10 9.44
N LEU A 64 3.13 -0.88 8.16
CA LEU A 64 3.36 0.43 7.56
C LEU A 64 2.59 0.50 6.25
N ARG A 65 1.94 1.62 5.98
CA ARG A 65 1.26 1.90 4.71
C ARG A 65 2.29 2.43 3.72
N PHE A 66 2.72 1.58 2.78
CA PHE A 66 3.70 2.00 1.79
C PHE A 66 3.08 2.94 0.73
N PRO A 67 3.81 4.00 0.34
CA PRO A 67 3.45 4.83 -0.80
C PRO A 67 3.76 4.09 -2.11
N GLY A 68 3.68 4.80 -3.24
CA GLY A 68 4.26 4.32 -4.49
C GLY A 68 5.77 4.11 -4.31
N ILE A 69 6.22 2.86 -4.45
CA ILE A 69 7.63 2.50 -4.32
C ILE A 69 8.27 2.54 -5.70
N ILE A 70 9.36 3.29 -5.84
CA ILE A 70 10.18 3.35 -7.05
C ILE A 70 11.41 2.48 -6.80
N SER A 71 11.75 1.63 -7.76
CA SER A 71 12.93 0.77 -7.70
C SER A 71 13.61 0.67 -9.06
N ALA A 72 14.85 0.18 -9.08
CA ALA A 72 15.60 -0.07 -10.31
C ALA A 72 15.17 -1.36 -11.03
N THR A 73 14.17 -2.07 -10.53
CA THR A 73 13.62 -3.28 -11.15
C THR A 73 12.55 -2.88 -12.17
N LYS A 74 12.47 -3.64 -13.26
CA LYS A 74 11.45 -3.42 -14.30
C LYS A 74 10.03 -3.48 -13.71
N PRO A 75 9.11 -2.63 -14.20
CA PRO A 75 7.74 -2.58 -13.70
C PRO A 75 6.98 -3.89 -13.96
N GLY A 76 6.11 -4.26 -13.03
CA GLY A 76 5.32 -5.50 -13.04
C GLY A 76 3.84 -5.32 -13.41
N GLY A 77 3.39 -4.10 -13.67
CA GLY A 77 2.01 -3.76 -14.03
C GLY A 77 1.17 -3.13 -12.90
N GLY A 78 1.81 -2.57 -11.87
CA GLY A 78 1.11 -1.83 -10.80
C GLY A 78 0.69 -0.42 -11.22
N THR A 79 -0.26 0.18 -10.49
CA THR A 79 -0.73 1.56 -10.76
C THR A 79 0.39 2.60 -10.62
N THR A 80 1.40 2.35 -9.78
CA THR A 80 2.53 3.27 -9.58
C THR A 80 3.69 3.05 -10.55
N ASP A 81 3.58 2.06 -11.43
CA ASP A 81 4.67 1.65 -12.31
C ASP A 81 4.96 2.65 -13.41
N TYR A 82 4.04 3.58 -13.71
CA TYR A 82 4.30 4.69 -14.63
C TYR A 82 5.55 5.48 -14.23
N ALA A 83 5.77 5.65 -12.92
CA ALA A 83 6.91 6.38 -12.38
C ALA A 83 8.25 5.65 -12.57
N ILE A 84 8.23 4.32 -12.75
CA ILE A 84 9.42 3.52 -13.09
C ILE A 84 9.55 3.46 -14.62
N GLN A 85 8.45 3.19 -15.32
CA GLN A 85 8.39 3.02 -16.77
C GLN A 85 8.92 4.26 -17.52
N ILE A 86 8.68 5.48 -17.00
CA ILE A 86 9.20 6.71 -17.61
C ILE A 86 10.73 6.72 -17.73
N PHE A 87 11.47 6.18 -16.75
CA PHE A 87 12.93 6.12 -16.81
C PHE A 87 13.41 5.17 -17.89
N TYR A 88 12.78 3.98 -18.00
CA TYR A 88 13.11 3.02 -19.05
C TYR A 88 12.77 3.56 -20.44
N ASP A 89 11.57 4.12 -20.61
CA ASP A 89 11.13 4.66 -21.89
C ASP A 89 11.95 5.88 -22.32
N ALA A 90 12.37 6.74 -21.38
CA ALA A 90 13.24 7.88 -21.69
C ALA A 90 14.61 7.42 -22.20
N LEU A 91 15.21 6.39 -21.57
CA LEU A 91 16.51 5.85 -21.98
C LEU A 91 16.45 5.04 -23.28
N GLU A 92 15.41 4.22 -23.47
CA GLU A 92 15.32 3.30 -24.61
C GLU A 92 14.70 3.95 -25.86
N LYS A 93 13.72 4.84 -25.68
CA LYS A 93 12.88 5.37 -26.78
C LYS A 93 12.95 6.89 -26.90
N GLY A 94 13.53 7.59 -25.92
CA GLY A 94 13.55 9.06 -25.86
C GLY A 94 12.18 9.71 -25.61
N ARG A 95 11.13 8.91 -25.36
CA ARG A 95 9.76 9.39 -25.10
C ARG A 95 8.98 8.39 -24.28
N HIS A 96 8.10 8.89 -23.40
CA HIS A 96 7.18 8.08 -22.60
C HIS A 96 5.73 8.55 -22.82
N THR A 97 4.81 7.60 -22.93
CA THR A 97 3.37 7.88 -22.94
C THR A 97 2.78 7.43 -21.62
N CYS A 98 2.43 8.37 -20.76
CA CYS A 98 1.78 8.07 -19.48
C CYS A 98 0.31 7.65 -19.74
N TYR A 99 -0.11 6.53 -19.16
CA TYR A 99 -1.48 6.03 -19.27
C TYR A 99 -2.43 6.63 -18.22
N LEU A 100 -1.89 7.34 -17.22
CA LEU A 100 -2.68 8.04 -16.22
C LEU A 100 -3.22 9.35 -16.78
N ARG A 101 -4.40 9.76 -16.29
CA ARG A 101 -4.96 11.07 -16.64
C ARG A 101 -4.27 12.16 -15.82
N PRO A 102 -4.20 13.41 -16.31
CA PRO A 102 -3.58 14.52 -15.57
C PRO A 102 -4.18 14.78 -14.19
N ASP A 103 -5.44 14.40 -13.98
CA ASP A 103 -6.23 14.58 -12.75
C ASP A 103 -6.32 13.32 -11.88
N THR A 104 -5.52 12.29 -12.18
CA THR A 104 -5.52 11.02 -11.42
C THR A 104 -4.87 11.16 -10.04
#